data_AF-A0A7C2NVU2-F1
#
_entry.id   AF-A0A7C2NVU2-F1
#
_cell.length_a   1.000
_cell.length_b   1.000
_cell.length_c   1.000
_cell.angle_alpha   90.00
_cell.angle_beta   90.00
_cell.angle_gamma   90.00
#
_symmetry.space_group_name_H-M   'P 1'
#
loop_
_entity.id
_entity.type
_entity.pdbx_description
1 polymer ?
#
loop_
_entity_poly.entity_id
_entity_poly.type
_entity_poly.pdbx_seq_one_letter_code
_entity_poly.pdbx_strand_id
1 'polypeptide(L)'
;MRKSTLNPALAMLLSACSSLSSPPSLPPAPVAATVEPPQPEAPPPVVRPPAPPPQPPSEIRIDNRSLEAFRESWARMRASLSLAELAALNDAVARLAFVRYGGATNLPVNLRSSPIVPELIRDRIAGLSYAEIIALSP
;
A
#
# COMPACT_ATOMS: atom_id res chain seq x y z
N MET A 1 -37.71 -8.69 43.98
CA MET A 1 -38.52 -8.22 42.83
C MET A 1 -38.66 -9.36 41.84
N ARG A 2 -39.89 -9.79 41.57
CA ARG A 2 -40.24 -10.84 40.59
C ARG A 2 -40.49 -10.18 39.23
N LYS A 3 -40.04 -10.83 38.15
CA LYS A 3 -40.55 -10.86 36.76
C LYS A 3 -39.52 -11.69 35.97
N SER A 4 -39.72 -12.98 35.69
CA SER A 4 -40.63 -13.60 34.71
C SER A 4 -40.68 -12.84 33.38
N THR A 5 -40.14 -13.45 32.31
CA THR A 5 -40.97 -14.03 31.23
C THR A 5 -40.10 -14.55 30.08
N LEU A 6 -40.52 -15.72 29.56
CA LEU A 6 -39.99 -16.51 28.45
C LEU A 6 -40.00 -15.79 27.08
N ASN A 7 -39.12 -16.31 26.18
CA ASN A 7 -39.32 -16.64 24.74
C ASN A 7 -40.76 -16.51 24.18
N PRO A 8 -40.99 -16.21 22.87
CA PRO A 8 -40.49 -17.03 21.76
C PRO A 8 -40.37 -16.36 20.36
N ALA A 9 -39.95 -17.16 19.37
CA ALA A 9 -39.98 -16.91 17.94
C ALA A 9 -41.31 -16.36 17.39
N LEU A 10 -41.22 -15.39 16.47
CA LEU A 10 -42.26 -14.89 15.55
C LEU A 10 -41.54 -13.92 14.60
N ALA A 11 -41.70 -13.81 13.29
CA ALA A 11 -42.44 -14.50 12.23
C ALA A 11 -41.65 -14.14 10.94
N MET A 12 -41.29 -15.10 10.09
CA MET A 12 -41.98 -15.39 8.84
C MET A 12 -42.23 -14.19 7.90
N LEU A 13 -41.82 -14.40 6.63
CA LEU A 13 -42.42 -13.89 5.37
C LEU A 13 -42.02 -12.46 4.92
N LEU A 14 -41.36 -12.33 3.77
CA LEU A 14 -42.01 -12.11 2.46
C LEU A 14 -41.02 -11.67 1.36
N SER A 15 -41.21 -12.30 0.19
CA SER A 15 -41.18 -11.72 -1.16
C SER A 15 -39.87 -11.22 -1.78
N ALA A 16 -39.40 -12.08 -2.68
CA ALA A 16 -38.85 -11.73 -3.97
C ALA A 16 -39.57 -10.54 -4.67
N CYS A 17 -38.79 -9.72 -5.38
CA CYS A 17 -39.28 -8.88 -6.46
C CYS A 17 -38.46 -9.12 -7.72
N SER A 18 -39.03 -9.98 -8.55
CA SER A 18 -39.23 -9.88 -10.00
C SER A 18 -38.29 -9.02 -10.85
N SER A 19 -37.61 -9.73 -11.76
CA SER A 19 -37.47 -9.48 -13.20
C SER A 19 -37.94 -8.13 -13.72
N LEU A 20 -36.99 -7.32 -14.23
CA LEU A 20 -37.32 -6.18 -15.10
C LEU A 20 -37.15 -6.58 -16.56
N SER A 21 -38.30 -6.60 -17.23
CA SER A 21 -38.56 -6.92 -18.62
C SER A 21 -37.95 -5.90 -19.59
N SER A 22 -37.34 -6.40 -20.68
CA SER A 22 -36.95 -5.62 -21.85
C SER A 22 -38.15 -4.94 -22.52
N PRO A 23 -38.00 -3.71 -23.06
CA PRO A 23 -38.96 -3.13 -24.00
C PRO A 23 -38.61 -3.42 -25.49
N PRO A 24 -39.59 -3.31 -26.40
CA PRO A 24 -39.57 -3.89 -27.74
C PRO A 24 -38.85 -3.07 -28.82
N SER A 25 -38.42 -3.76 -29.87
CA SER A 25 -37.89 -3.18 -31.12
C SER A 25 -38.97 -2.42 -31.91
N LEU A 26 -38.63 -1.23 -32.40
CA LEU A 26 -39.43 -0.46 -33.37
C LEU A 26 -38.68 -0.34 -34.72
N PRO A 27 -39.40 -0.27 -35.86
CA PRO A 27 -38.83 -0.32 -37.21
C PRO A 27 -38.21 1.01 -37.68
N PRO A 28 -37.38 1.01 -38.76
CA PRO A 28 -36.67 2.20 -39.22
C PRO A 28 -37.52 3.09 -40.15
N ALA A 29 -37.33 4.40 -40.07
CA ALA A 29 -37.86 5.40 -41.01
C ALA A 29 -36.75 5.96 -41.93
N PRO A 30 -37.06 6.37 -43.18
CA PRO A 30 -36.05 6.69 -44.19
C PRO A 30 -35.67 8.18 -44.28
N VAL A 31 -34.38 8.39 -44.59
CA VAL A 31 -33.73 9.46 -45.39
C VAL A 31 -33.93 10.94 -45.00
N ALA A 32 -32.83 11.61 -44.65
CA ALA A 32 -32.57 12.99 -45.03
C ALA A 32 -31.09 13.15 -45.40
N ALA A 33 -30.83 13.57 -46.65
CA ALA A 33 -29.50 13.84 -47.17
C ALA A 33 -28.86 15.02 -46.42
N THR A 34 -27.73 14.76 -45.75
CA THR A 34 -26.82 15.80 -45.27
C THR A 34 -25.62 15.82 -46.19
N VAL A 35 -25.43 16.95 -46.87
CA VAL A 35 -24.18 17.28 -47.57
C VAL A 35 -23.15 17.59 -46.49
N GLU A 36 -22.19 16.70 -46.31
CA GLU A 36 -21.08 16.83 -45.37
C GLU A 36 -20.01 17.78 -45.96
N PRO A 37 -19.56 18.82 -45.22
CA PRO A 37 -18.41 19.63 -45.65
C PRO A 37 -17.11 18.81 -45.55
N PRO A 38 -16.07 19.09 -46.35
CA PRO A 38 -14.84 18.31 -46.35
C PRO A 38 -14.16 18.36 -44.98
N GLN A 39 -14.00 17.19 -44.36
CA GLN A 39 -13.34 16.98 -43.08
C GLN A 39 -11.86 17.43 -43.15
N PRO A 40 -11.34 18.19 -42.16
CA PRO A 40 -9.92 18.49 -42.08
C PRO A 40 -9.12 17.19 -41.94
N GLU A 41 -8.17 16.97 -42.83
CA GLU A 41 -7.30 15.79 -42.86
C GLU A 41 -6.63 15.61 -41.49
N ALA A 42 -6.86 14.47 -40.85
CA ALA A 42 -6.30 14.15 -39.55
C ALA A 42 -4.76 14.10 -39.64
N PRO A 43 -4.02 14.70 -38.68
CA PRO A 43 -2.57 14.60 -38.68
C PRO A 43 -2.13 13.12 -38.58
N PRO A 44 -0.99 12.74 -39.16
CA PRO A 44 -0.52 11.37 -39.15
C PRO A 44 -0.35 10.87 -37.70
N PRO A 45 -0.55 9.56 -37.45
CA PRO A 45 -0.41 9.00 -36.12
C PRO A 45 1.03 9.21 -35.65
N VAL A 46 1.21 10.02 -34.60
CA VAL A 46 2.47 10.10 -33.86
C VAL A 46 2.72 8.71 -33.28
N VAL A 47 3.69 7.99 -33.85
CA VAL A 47 4.19 6.73 -33.30
C VAL A 47 4.78 7.08 -31.93
N ARG A 48 3.99 6.86 -30.86
CA ARG A 48 4.48 7.03 -29.50
C ARG A 48 5.62 6.04 -29.30
N PRO A 49 6.80 6.48 -28.83
CA PRO A 49 7.86 5.57 -28.42
C PRO A 49 7.29 4.55 -27.44
N PRO A 50 7.74 3.28 -27.48
CA PRO A 50 7.30 2.29 -26.52
C PRO A 50 7.55 2.83 -25.11
N ALA A 51 6.56 2.67 -24.23
CA ALA A 51 6.68 3.06 -22.83
C ALA A 51 7.97 2.41 -22.27
N PRO A 52 8.84 3.17 -21.58
CA PRO A 52 10.00 2.57 -20.95
C PRO A 52 9.52 1.44 -20.03
N PRO A 53 10.26 0.32 -19.94
CA PRO A 53 9.90 -0.77 -19.05
C PRO A 53 9.72 -0.22 -17.63
N PRO A 54 8.81 -0.78 -16.82
CA PRO A 54 8.63 -0.37 -15.44
C PRO A 54 10.00 -0.43 -14.76
N GLN A 55 10.53 0.74 -14.40
CA GLN A 55 11.77 0.80 -13.65
C GLN A 55 11.52 0.07 -12.32
N PRO A 56 12.41 -0.85 -11.90
CA PRO A 56 12.28 -1.45 -10.57
C PRO A 56 12.18 -0.32 -9.53
N PRO A 57 11.38 -0.50 -8.47
CA PRO A 57 11.27 0.51 -7.43
C PRO A 57 12.68 0.86 -6.98
N SER A 58 13.04 2.13 -7.08
CA SER A 58 14.35 2.61 -6.64
C SER A 58 14.49 2.22 -5.18
N GLU A 59 15.31 1.20 -4.94
CA GLU A 59 15.48 0.59 -3.64
C GLU A 59 16.00 1.68 -2.68
N ILE A 60 15.13 2.14 -1.77
CA ILE A 60 15.43 3.27 -0.91
C ILE A 60 16.56 2.84 0.02
N ARG A 61 17.70 3.54 -0.05
CA ARG A 61 18.84 3.34 0.84
C ARG A 61 18.87 4.40 1.93
N ILE A 62 19.34 4.00 3.11
CA ILE A 62 19.51 4.89 4.25
C ILE A 62 20.71 5.81 4.01
N ASP A 63 20.46 7.12 3.99
CA ASP A 63 21.50 8.14 3.90
C ASP A 63 22.16 8.35 5.27
N ASN A 64 23.49 8.40 5.32
CA ASN A 64 24.24 8.57 6.56
C ASN A 64 25.03 9.89 6.64
N ARG A 65 24.84 10.81 5.70
CA ARG A 65 25.58 12.08 5.64
C ARG A 65 25.34 12.97 6.86
N SER A 66 24.14 12.94 7.44
CA SER A 66 23.79 13.63 8.68
C SER A 66 22.72 12.85 9.46
N LEU A 67 22.46 13.23 10.71
CA LEU A 67 21.38 12.61 11.49
C LEU A 67 20.01 12.91 10.88
N GLU A 68 19.83 14.11 10.32
CA GLU A 68 18.59 14.51 9.64
C GLU A 68 18.41 13.72 8.34
N ALA A 69 19.45 13.60 7.51
CA ALA A 69 19.41 12.80 6.29
C ALA A 69 19.10 11.33 6.58
N PHE A 70 19.63 10.80 7.69
CA PHE A 70 19.30 9.47 8.18
C PHE A 70 17.82 9.33 8.55
N ARG A 71 17.29 10.26 9.35
CA ARG A 71 15.86 10.26 9.74
C ARG A 71 14.93 10.38 8.54
N GLU A 72 15.26 11.26 7.60
CA GLU A 72 14.47 11.46 6.38
C GLU A 72 14.48 10.23 5.48
N SER A 73 15.66 9.65 5.21
CA SER A 73 15.78 8.44 4.39
C SER A 73 15.12 7.23 5.04
N TRP A 74 15.25 7.08 6.36
CA TRP A 74 14.55 6.07 7.15
C TRP A 74 13.03 6.23 7.09
N ALA A 75 12.52 7.46 7.27
CA ALA A 75 11.10 7.75 7.18
C ALA A 75 10.56 7.47 5.78
N ARG A 76 11.32 7.84 4.74
CA ARG A 76 10.97 7.57 3.34
C ARG A 76 10.91 6.07 3.04
N MET A 77 11.89 5.30 3.53
CA MET A 77 11.88 3.83 3.43
C MET A 77 10.63 3.27 4.10
N ARG A 78 10.35 3.64 5.35
CA ARG A 78 9.16 3.13 6.05
C ARG A 78 7.84 3.50 5.37
N ALA A 79 7.76 4.69 4.78
CA ALA A 79 6.58 5.15 4.06
C ALA A 79 6.35 4.40 2.74
N SER A 80 7.40 3.81 2.15
CA SER A 80 7.27 3.04 0.91
C SER A 80 6.95 1.56 1.14
N LEU A 81 7.00 1.08 2.38
CA LEU A 81 6.78 -0.33 2.71
C LEU A 81 5.32 -0.62 3.03
N SER A 82 4.88 -1.83 2.69
CA SER A 82 3.61 -2.37 3.16
C SER A 82 3.63 -2.59 4.68
N LEU A 83 2.45 -2.80 5.28
CA LEU A 83 2.35 -3.06 6.72
C LEU A 83 3.15 -4.31 7.16
N ALA A 84 3.16 -5.36 6.34
CA ALA A 84 3.90 -6.59 6.62
C ALA A 84 5.41 -6.36 6.55
N GLU A 85 5.88 -5.65 5.54
CA GLU A 85 7.30 -5.28 5.40
C GLU A 85 7.76 -4.33 6.51
N LEU A 86 6.90 -3.40 6.94
CA LEU A 86 7.18 -2.53 8.07
C LEU A 86 7.32 -3.33 9.38
N ALA A 87 6.47 -4.34 9.60
CA ALA A 87 6.59 -5.23 10.75
C ALA A 87 7.90 -6.03 10.70
N ALA A 88 8.26 -6.59 9.54
CA ALA A 88 9.53 -7.29 9.33
C ALA A 88 10.74 -6.37 9.56
N LEU A 89 10.69 -5.14 9.04
CA LEU A 89 11.75 -4.14 9.25
C LEU A 89 11.91 -3.79 10.74
N ASN A 90 10.81 -3.60 11.46
CA ASN A 90 10.86 -3.30 12.89
C ASN A 90 11.43 -4.49 13.70
N ASP A 91 11.06 -5.73 13.35
CA ASP A 91 11.61 -6.94 14.00
C ASP A 91 13.12 -7.10 13.72
N ALA A 92 13.54 -6.90 12.46
CA ALA A 92 14.95 -6.93 12.07
C ALA A 92 15.78 -5.88 12.82
N VAL A 93 15.32 -4.63 12.86
CA VAL A 93 15.95 -3.56 13.65
C VAL A 93 16.02 -3.92 15.13
N ALA A 94 14.96 -4.53 15.66
CA ALA A 94 14.94 -4.96 17.04
C ALA A 94 16.00 -6.01 17.32
N ARG A 95 16.07 -7.08 16.52
CA ARG A 95 17.08 -8.15 16.64
C ARG A 95 18.49 -7.61 16.51
N LEU A 96 18.74 -6.72 15.55
CA LEU A 96 20.05 -6.08 15.39
C LEU A 96 20.46 -5.28 16.62
N ALA A 97 19.52 -4.57 17.25
CA ALA A 97 19.76 -3.88 18.51
C ALA A 97 20.00 -4.87 19.66
N PHE A 98 19.19 -5.92 19.80
CA PHE A 98 19.39 -6.95 20.82
C PHE A 98 20.77 -7.58 20.74
N VAL A 99 21.23 -7.94 19.53
CA VAL A 99 22.56 -8.51 19.32
C VAL A 99 23.66 -7.50 19.65
N ARG A 100 23.48 -6.22 19.27
CA ARG A 100 24.45 -5.17 19.60
C ARG A 100 24.64 -5.00 21.11
N TYR A 101 23.56 -5.02 21.87
CA TYR A 101 23.60 -4.77 23.31
C TYR A 101 23.72 -6.06 24.15
N GLY A 102 23.70 -7.25 23.54
CA GLY A 102 23.79 -8.51 24.27
C GLY A 102 22.53 -8.83 25.08
N GLY A 103 21.35 -8.46 24.57
CA GLY A 103 20.05 -8.83 25.14
C GLY A 103 19.20 -7.68 25.69
N ALA A 104 17.95 -8.01 26.04
CA ALA A 104 16.92 -7.05 26.47
C ALA A 104 17.29 -6.23 27.69
N THR A 105 18.04 -6.84 28.60
CA THR A 105 18.43 -6.27 29.89
C THR A 105 19.50 -5.19 29.73
N ASN A 106 20.28 -5.25 28.65
CA ASN A 106 21.34 -4.30 28.35
C ASN A 106 20.90 -3.20 27.38
N LEU A 107 19.66 -3.24 26.89
CA LEU A 107 19.09 -2.13 26.14
C LEU A 107 18.95 -0.91 27.06
N PRO A 108 19.31 0.29 26.57
CA PRO A 108 19.01 1.55 27.25
C PRO A 108 17.56 1.58 27.78
N VAL A 109 17.35 2.02 29.03
CA VAL A 109 16.06 1.98 29.74
C VAL A 109 14.92 2.62 28.93
N ASN A 110 15.22 3.68 28.18
CA ASN A 110 14.30 4.38 27.29
C ASN A 110 13.75 3.52 26.13
N LEU A 111 14.29 2.32 25.89
CA LEU A 111 13.91 1.43 24.78
C LEU A 111 13.15 0.18 25.23
N ARG A 112 13.11 -0.13 26.53
CA ARG A 112 12.38 -1.31 27.02
C ARG A 112 10.86 -1.21 26.78
N SER A 113 10.36 0.00 26.49
CA SER A 113 8.94 0.26 26.23
C SER A 113 8.69 1.15 25.01
N SER A 114 9.72 1.51 24.23
CA SER A 114 9.58 2.32 23.00
C SER A 114 9.96 1.52 21.77
N PRO A 115 9.38 1.84 20.60
CA PRO A 115 9.85 1.29 19.34
C PRO A 115 11.35 1.62 19.21
N ILE A 116 12.16 0.59 18.93
CA ILE A 116 13.61 0.71 18.87
C ILE A 116 13.97 1.80 17.84
N VAL A 117 14.64 2.84 18.33
CA VAL A 117 15.02 3.98 17.49
C VAL A 117 16.17 3.52 16.58
N PRO A 118 16.02 3.63 15.24
CA PRO A 118 17.03 3.17 14.27
C PRO A 118 18.38 3.87 14.46
N GLU A 119 18.40 5.06 15.08
CA GLU A 119 19.59 5.85 15.38
C GLU A 119 20.62 5.10 16.25
N LEU A 120 20.17 4.19 17.10
CA LEU A 120 21.03 3.41 17.99
C LEU A 120 21.85 2.34 17.29
N ILE A 121 21.36 1.91 16.14
CA ILE A 121 22.03 0.97 15.26
C ILE A 121 22.42 1.65 13.95
N ARG A 122 22.45 3.00 13.91
CA ARG A 122 22.72 3.79 12.71
C ARG A 122 23.99 3.34 11.99
N ASP A 123 25.08 3.10 12.72
CA ASP A 123 26.33 2.59 12.15
C ASP A 123 26.24 1.20 11.52
N ARG A 124 25.21 0.39 11.86
CA ARG A 124 24.97 -0.93 11.27
C ARG A 124 24.06 -0.91 10.06
N ILE A 125 23.11 0.03 10.00
CA ILE A 125 22.08 0.07 8.94
C ILE A 125 22.26 1.23 7.96
N ALA A 126 23.15 2.18 8.25
CA ALA A 126 23.53 3.24 7.34
C ALA A 126 23.98 2.69 5.97
N GLY A 127 23.47 3.27 4.89
CA GLY A 127 23.77 2.86 3.52
C GLY A 127 22.99 1.66 3.02
N LEU A 128 22.28 0.94 3.91
CA LEU A 128 21.54 -0.26 3.56
C LEU A 128 20.13 0.07 3.06
N SER A 129 19.61 -0.82 2.23
CA SER A 129 18.20 -0.89 1.86
C SER A 129 17.37 -1.75 2.82
N TYR A 130 16.06 -1.77 2.60
CA TYR A 130 15.15 -2.70 3.29
C TYR A 130 15.64 -4.15 3.18
N ALA A 131 15.92 -4.65 1.97
CA ALA A 131 16.31 -6.04 1.74
C ALA A 131 17.64 -6.37 2.43
N GLU A 132 18.61 -5.46 2.35
CA GLU A 132 19.91 -5.61 3.01
C GLU A 132 19.79 -5.62 4.54
N ILE A 133 18.90 -4.82 5.12
CA ILE A 133 18.62 -4.81 6.57
C ILE A 133 17.97 -6.12 7.03
N ILE A 134 17.00 -6.64 6.26
CA ILE A 134 16.38 -7.93 6.57
C ILE A 134 17.42 -9.06 6.48
N ALA A 135 18.26 -9.06 5.46
CA ALA A 135 19.32 -10.06 5.29
C ALA A 135 20.40 -10.00 6.39
N LEU A 136 20.61 -8.83 6.99
CA LEU A 136 21.56 -8.65 8.11
C LEU A 136 21.00 -9.17 9.44
N SER A 137 19.67 -9.29 9.57
CA SER A 137 19.03 -9.75 10.80
C SER A 137 19.26 -11.25 11.00
N PRO A 138 19.77 -11.69 12.17
CA PRO A 138 19.97 -13.10 12.50
C PRO A 138 18.69 -13.83 12.92
#